data_AF-X1ALN9-F1
#
_entry.id   AF-X1ALN9-F1
#
_cell.length_a   1.000
_cell.length_b   1.000
_cell.length_c   1.000
_cell.angle_alpha   90.00
_cell.angle_beta   90.00
_cell.angle_gamma   90.00
#
_symmetry.space_group_name_H-M   'P 1'
#
loop_
_entity.id
_entity.type
_entity.pdbx_description
1 polymer ?
#
loop_
_entity_poly.entity_id
_entity_poly.type
_entity_poly.pdbx_seq_one_letter_code
_entity_poly.pdbx_strand_id
1 'polypeptide(L)'
;MSGINFYNTSESIAYNNKIYNNIAFGIAIGTTSREITVFNNTIKTNNNYGVRIFGVVNITVNQNKISSNYNPGIFLRNSQSCNITANTIYLNSKGIHIENSYFSLVADNFIENNDGTGIYFQGTNNNNTLSNNTIANNMEYGVILQHGTEDNKIEYNVFLNNTNYAIYLHSSSVDSLIIWNDFIDNNLGGYSQAYDSGSGNNFTYNYWDDWNAPDTNYDGYV
;
A
#
# COMPACT_ATOMS: atom_id res chain seq x y z
N MET A 1 -1.83 23.43 9.94
CA MET A 1 -2.82 23.61 8.86
C MET A 1 -2.45 22.67 7.72
N SER A 2 -3.46 22.11 7.04
CA SER A 2 -3.26 21.28 5.84
C SER A 2 -3.16 22.15 4.59
N GLY A 3 -2.58 21.64 3.50
CA GLY A 3 -2.48 22.37 2.24
C GLY A 3 -3.84 22.54 1.55
N ILE A 4 -4.50 21.43 1.22
CA ILE A 4 -5.88 21.40 0.70
C ILE A 4 -6.76 20.59 1.65
N ASN A 5 -7.99 21.05 1.88
CA ASN A 5 -8.96 20.36 2.72
C ASN A 5 -10.32 20.26 2.02
N PHE A 6 -10.72 19.05 1.67
CA PHE A 6 -12.06 18.70 1.20
C PHE A 6 -12.91 18.28 2.40
N TYR A 7 -13.92 19.10 2.70
CA TYR A 7 -14.81 18.92 3.84
C TYR A 7 -16.26 19.17 3.42
N ASN A 8 -17.14 18.18 3.61
CA ASN A 8 -18.55 18.22 3.21
C ASN A 8 -18.75 18.65 1.75
N THR A 9 -17.97 18.06 0.83
CA THR A 9 -18.01 18.41 -0.59
C THR A 9 -17.98 17.17 -1.48
N SER A 10 -18.58 17.25 -2.66
CA SER A 10 -18.59 16.17 -3.65
C SER A 10 -18.01 16.65 -4.97
N GLU A 11 -17.65 15.70 -5.84
CA GLU A 11 -17.28 15.95 -7.25
C GLU A 11 -16.15 16.98 -7.42
N SER A 12 -15.30 17.10 -6.41
CA SER A 12 -14.24 18.11 -6.37
C SER A 12 -12.90 17.52 -6.76
N ILE A 13 -12.06 18.36 -7.36
CA ILE A 13 -10.80 17.93 -7.96
C ILE A 13 -9.64 18.76 -7.39
N ALA A 14 -8.60 18.09 -6.89
CA ALA A 14 -7.28 18.67 -6.71
C ALA A 14 -6.39 18.20 -7.86
N TYR A 15 -6.03 19.10 -8.76
CA TYR A 15 -5.24 18.79 -9.95
C TYR A 15 -4.04 19.71 -10.14
N ASN A 16 -2.87 19.14 -10.47
CA ASN A 16 -1.65 19.86 -10.86
C ASN A 16 -1.14 20.87 -9.81
N ASN A 17 -1.25 20.51 -8.52
CA ASN A 17 -0.78 21.35 -7.42
C ASN A 17 0.61 20.92 -6.93
N LYS A 18 1.37 21.88 -6.39
CA LYS A 18 2.58 21.64 -5.60
C LYS A 18 2.28 21.94 -4.14
N ILE A 19 2.23 20.92 -3.30
CA ILE A 19 1.77 21.00 -1.91
C ILE A 19 2.89 20.53 -0.99
N TYR A 20 3.47 21.46 -0.23
CA TYR A 20 4.62 21.15 0.61
C TYR A 20 4.72 22.02 1.86
N ASN A 21 5.48 21.56 2.86
CA ASN A 21 5.78 22.25 4.12
C ASN A 21 4.53 22.60 4.95
N ASN A 22 3.47 21.78 4.87
CA ASN A 22 2.30 21.97 5.71
C ASN A 22 2.50 21.38 7.11
N ILE A 23 1.98 22.07 8.13
CA ILE A 23 2.11 21.67 9.54
C ILE A 23 1.31 20.38 9.84
N ALA A 24 0.33 20.04 9.01
CA ALA A 24 -0.45 18.82 9.14
C ALA A 24 -0.38 17.99 7.85
N PHE A 25 -1.50 17.84 7.14
CA PHE A 25 -1.59 17.01 5.94
C PHE A 25 -1.27 17.81 4.67
N GLY A 26 -0.76 17.16 3.63
CA GLY A 26 -0.73 17.77 2.31
C GLY A 26 -2.15 18.03 1.80
N ILE A 27 -2.90 16.94 1.59
CA ILE A 27 -4.32 16.96 1.25
C ILE A 27 -5.09 16.19 2.32
N ALA A 28 -6.18 16.79 2.82
CA ALA A 28 -7.13 16.13 3.71
C ALA A 28 -8.48 15.98 3.00
N ILE A 29 -9.01 14.75 2.99
CA ILE A 29 -10.35 14.42 2.54
C ILE A 29 -11.07 13.81 3.74
N GLY A 30 -12.14 14.46 4.17
CA GLY A 30 -12.89 13.99 5.34
C GLY A 30 -14.37 14.30 5.27
N THR A 31 -15.10 13.58 6.12
CA THR A 31 -16.50 13.76 6.55
C THR A 31 -17.47 14.10 5.43
N THR A 32 -18.31 13.13 5.06
CA THR A 32 -19.39 13.21 4.05
C THR A 32 -18.97 13.56 2.62
N SER A 33 -17.68 13.87 2.41
CA SER A 33 -17.12 14.06 1.09
C SER A 33 -17.13 12.76 0.28
N ARG A 34 -17.39 12.87 -1.01
CA ARG A 34 -17.49 11.72 -1.94
C ARG A 34 -17.04 12.14 -3.33
N GLU A 35 -16.59 11.20 -4.15
CA GLU A 35 -16.25 11.49 -5.56
C GLU A 35 -15.18 12.58 -5.70
N ILE A 36 -14.22 12.58 -4.77
CA ILE A 36 -13.08 13.49 -4.81
C ILE A 36 -11.98 12.88 -5.65
N THR A 37 -11.44 13.66 -6.57
CA THR A 37 -10.30 13.26 -7.41
C THR A 37 -9.07 14.07 -7.04
N VAL A 38 -8.02 13.37 -6.59
CA VAL A 38 -6.69 13.92 -6.38
C VAL A 38 -5.81 13.39 -7.50
N PHE A 39 -5.48 14.24 -8.46
CA PHE A 39 -4.83 13.82 -9.71
C PHE A 39 -3.60 14.67 -10.05
N ASN A 40 -2.50 14.04 -10.44
CA ASN A 40 -1.30 14.74 -10.95
C ASN A 40 -0.74 15.85 -10.02
N ASN A 41 -0.73 15.61 -8.70
CA ASN A 41 -0.15 16.55 -7.74
C ASN A 41 1.26 16.13 -7.29
N THR A 42 2.07 17.10 -6.90
CA THR A 42 3.33 16.88 -6.16
C THR A 42 3.11 17.22 -4.69
N ILE A 43 3.14 16.23 -3.80
CA ILE A 43 2.81 16.36 -2.38
C ILE A 43 4.01 15.91 -1.54
N LYS A 44 4.71 16.83 -0.88
CA LYS A 44 5.95 16.47 -0.17
C LYS A 44 6.26 17.26 1.07
N THR A 45 7.06 16.71 1.98
CA THR A 45 7.60 17.47 3.14
C THR A 45 6.49 18.06 4.01
N ASN A 46 5.39 17.33 4.19
CA ASN A 46 4.35 17.69 5.15
C ASN A 46 4.64 17.01 6.50
N ASN A 47 4.32 17.69 7.60
CA ASN A 47 4.63 17.20 8.97
C ASN A 47 3.72 16.05 9.44
N ASN A 48 2.87 15.52 8.57
CA ASN A 48 2.04 14.34 8.83
C ASN A 48 1.82 13.59 7.50
N TYR A 49 0.62 13.04 7.23
CA TYR A 49 0.32 12.32 5.99
C TYR A 49 0.40 13.21 4.74
N GLY A 50 0.84 12.64 3.61
CA GLY A 50 0.75 13.31 2.31
C GLY A 50 -0.71 13.52 1.90
N VAL A 51 -1.46 12.42 1.78
CA VAL A 51 -2.91 12.41 1.54
C VAL A 51 -3.61 11.65 2.66
N ARG A 52 -4.55 12.30 3.34
CA ARG A 52 -5.42 11.67 4.35
C ARG A 52 -6.83 11.50 3.79
N ILE A 53 -7.31 10.26 3.78
CA ILE A 53 -8.67 9.87 3.38
C ILE A 53 -9.35 9.25 4.59
N PHE A 54 -10.40 9.89 5.11
CA PHE A 54 -11.01 9.48 6.37
C PHE A 54 -12.54 9.52 6.32
N GLY A 55 -13.19 8.37 6.50
CA GLY A 55 -14.64 8.29 6.63
C GLY A 55 -15.39 8.68 5.36
N VAL A 56 -14.90 8.27 4.19
CA VAL A 56 -15.42 8.69 2.88
C VAL A 56 -15.52 7.52 1.90
N VAL A 57 -16.20 7.74 0.78
CA VAL A 57 -16.49 6.71 -0.24
C VAL A 57 -16.18 7.28 -1.63
N ASN A 58 -15.77 6.42 -2.56
CA ASN A 58 -15.53 6.75 -3.97
C ASN A 58 -14.48 7.85 -4.14
N ILE A 59 -13.29 7.65 -3.59
CA ILE A 59 -12.17 8.58 -3.74
C ILE A 59 -11.20 8.07 -4.78
N THR A 60 -10.74 8.94 -5.67
CA THR A 60 -9.68 8.63 -6.64
C THR A 60 -8.42 9.40 -6.27
N VAL A 61 -7.32 8.70 -6.05
CA VAL A 61 -5.97 9.27 -5.91
C VAL A 61 -5.11 8.69 -7.02
N ASN A 62 -4.86 9.48 -8.06
CA ASN A 62 -4.24 8.98 -9.29
C ASN A 62 -3.06 9.84 -9.77
N GLN A 63 -1.99 9.22 -10.27
CA GLN A 63 -0.84 9.92 -10.87
C GLN A 63 -0.18 10.99 -9.99
N ASN A 64 -0.20 10.84 -8.66
CA ASN A 64 0.45 11.78 -7.76
C ASN A 64 1.88 11.35 -7.44
N LYS A 65 2.75 12.33 -7.22
CA LYS A 65 4.09 12.15 -6.67
C LYS A 65 4.09 12.54 -5.20
N ILE A 66 4.16 11.55 -4.29
CA ILE A 66 3.99 11.74 -2.85
C ILE A 66 5.25 11.31 -2.11
N SER A 67 5.95 12.25 -1.47
CA SER A 67 7.27 11.93 -0.90
C SER A 67 7.70 12.72 0.32
N SER A 68 8.60 12.17 1.12
CA SER A 68 9.23 12.89 2.23
C SER A 68 8.22 13.48 3.23
N ASN A 69 7.05 12.86 3.38
CA ASN A 69 6.09 13.22 4.41
C ASN A 69 6.45 12.48 5.70
N TYR A 70 6.24 13.13 6.84
CA TYR A 70 6.68 12.59 8.13
C TYR A 70 5.98 11.26 8.50
N ASN A 71 4.73 11.12 8.06
CA ASN A 71 3.91 9.92 8.25
C ASN A 71 3.62 9.28 6.87
N PRO A 72 2.79 8.20 6.78
CA PRO A 72 2.53 7.54 5.52
C PRO A 72 2.17 8.50 4.37
N GLY A 73 2.65 8.18 3.17
CA GLY A 73 2.38 8.98 1.97
C GLY A 73 0.87 9.11 1.73
N ILE A 74 0.17 7.97 1.77
CA ILE A 74 -1.30 7.93 1.74
C ILE A 74 -1.80 7.18 2.98
N PHE A 75 -2.77 7.78 3.68
CA PHE A 75 -3.48 7.15 4.80
C PHE A 75 -4.97 7.08 4.50
N LEU A 76 -5.49 5.86 4.38
CA LEU A 76 -6.89 5.54 4.13
C LEU A 76 -7.48 4.92 5.40
N ARG A 77 -8.54 5.52 5.97
CA ARG A 77 -9.19 5.00 7.17
C ARG A 77 -10.71 5.04 7.09
N ASN A 78 -11.36 3.97 7.53
CA ASN A 78 -12.82 3.85 7.59
C ASN A 78 -13.49 4.26 6.27
N SER A 79 -12.95 3.82 5.15
CA SER A 79 -13.33 4.29 3.82
C SER A 79 -13.60 3.11 2.88
N GLN A 80 -14.35 3.37 1.81
CA GLN A 80 -14.81 2.33 0.89
C GLN A 80 -14.63 2.75 -0.56
N SER A 81 -14.39 1.78 -1.43
CA SER A 81 -14.36 1.99 -2.89
C SER A 81 -13.37 3.10 -3.31
N CYS A 82 -12.18 3.09 -2.72
CA CYS A 82 -11.14 4.06 -3.05
C CYS A 82 -10.19 3.48 -4.10
N ASN A 83 -9.93 4.27 -5.15
CA ASN A 83 -9.02 3.93 -6.24
C ASN A 83 -7.72 4.71 -6.06
N ILE A 84 -6.67 4.03 -5.62
CA ILE A 84 -5.33 4.59 -5.45
C ILE A 84 -4.46 4.02 -6.55
N THR A 85 -4.27 4.76 -7.64
CA THR A 85 -3.66 4.20 -8.85
C THR A 85 -2.56 5.04 -9.48
N ALA A 86 -1.59 4.41 -10.13
CA ALA A 86 -0.52 5.10 -10.89
C ALA A 86 0.26 6.17 -10.09
N ASN A 87 0.34 6.08 -8.75
CA ASN A 87 1.07 7.04 -7.93
C ASN A 87 2.54 6.61 -7.77
N THR A 88 3.41 7.60 -7.62
CA THR A 88 4.82 7.40 -7.22
C THR A 88 4.96 7.83 -5.75
N ILE A 89 5.21 6.88 -4.86
CA ILE A 89 5.18 7.09 -3.40
C ILE A 89 6.49 6.63 -2.77
N TYR A 90 7.28 7.56 -2.22
CA TYR A 90 8.64 7.25 -1.76
C TYR A 90 9.15 8.14 -0.63
N LEU A 91 10.10 7.64 0.17
CA LEU A 91 10.70 8.38 1.30
C LEU A 91 9.67 8.86 2.32
N ASN A 92 8.62 8.09 2.60
CA ASN A 92 7.68 8.36 3.69
C ASN A 92 7.87 7.28 4.77
N SER A 93 7.26 7.42 5.95
CA SER A 93 7.37 6.38 6.99
C SER A 93 6.72 5.06 6.62
N LYS A 94 5.71 5.10 5.74
CA LYS A 94 5.13 3.97 4.99
C LYS A 94 4.65 4.52 3.64
N GLY A 95 4.55 3.68 2.61
CA GLY A 95 3.98 4.12 1.34
C GLY A 95 2.49 4.43 1.47
N ILE A 96 1.70 3.37 1.67
CA ILE A 96 0.24 3.43 1.83
C ILE A 96 -0.14 2.71 3.12
N HIS A 97 -0.95 3.33 3.97
CA HIS A 97 -1.55 2.70 5.14
C HIS A 97 -3.07 2.66 4.97
N ILE A 98 -3.64 1.46 4.98
CA ILE A 98 -5.06 1.16 4.86
C ILE A 98 -5.57 0.62 6.21
N GLU A 99 -6.52 1.33 6.81
CA GLU A 99 -7.10 0.98 8.11
C GLU A 99 -8.62 0.86 8.02
N ASN A 100 -9.17 -0.29 8.44
CA ASN A 100 -10.62 -0.56 8.46
C ASN A 100 -11.35 -0.14 7.16
N SER A 101 -10.79 -0.49 6.00
CA SER A 101 -11.27 -0.04 4.69
C SER A 101 -11.46 -1.20 3.72
N TYR A 102 -12.42 -1.05 2.81
CA TYR A 102 -12.98 -2.17 2.05
C TYR A 102 -13.15 -1.83 0.57
N PHE A 103 -13.18 -2.86 -0.28
CA PHE A 103 -13.49 -2.73 -1.71
C PHE A 103 -12.61 -1.71 -2.46
N SER A 104 -11.39 -1.47 -1.97
CA SER A 104 -10.49 -0.48 -2.55
C SER A 104 -9.51 -1.14 -3.52
N LEU A 105 -9.16 -0.40 -4.57
CA LEU A 105 -8.19 -0.81 -5.58
C LEU A 105 -6.90 0.00 -5.37
N VAL A 106 -5.80 -0.71 -5.17
CA VAL A 106 -4.44 -0.16 -5.18
C VAL A 106 -3.74 -0.73 -6.39
N ALA A 107 -3.57 0.04 -7.46
CA ALA A 107 -3.02 -0.50 -8.70
C ALA A 107 -2.04 0.38 -9.46
N ASP A 108 -1.12 -0.23 -10.18
CA ASP A 108 -0.13 0.46 -11.03
C ASP A 108 0.74 1.47 -10.27
N ASN A 109 0.86 1.37 -8.95
CA ASN A 109 1.65 2.30 -8.15
C ASN A 109 3.13 1.87 -8.11
N PHE A 110 4.02 2.86 -8.04
CA PHE A 110 5.43 2.69 -7.77
C PHE A 110 5.71 3.13 -6.33
N ILE A 111 5.90 2.17 -5.42
CA ILE A 111 6.01 2.39 -3.97
C ILE A 111 7.39 1.92 -3.51
N GLU A 112 8.28 2.87 -3.28
CA GLU A 112 9.68 2.52 -3.02
C GLU A 112 10.39 3.38 -1.98
N ASN A 113 11.49 2.86 -1.43
CA ASN A 113 12.38 3.62 -0.56
C ASN A 113 11.64 4.31 0.59
N ASN A 114 10.60 3.67 1.16
CA ASN A 114 9.94 4.16 2.36
C ASN A 114 10.69 3.63 3.59
N ASP A 115 10.73 4.44 4.66
CA ASP A 115 11.47 4.14 5.89
C ASP A 115 10.86 2.98 6.70
N GLY A 116 9.70 2.49 6.28
CA GLY A 116 9.02 1.32 6.82
C GLY A 116 8.33 0.55 5.71
N THR A 117 7.22 -0.09 6.03
CA THR A 117 6.46 -0.94 5.09
C THR A 117 5.94 -0.18 3.85
N GLY A 118 5.98 -0.81 2.68
CA GLY A 118 5.41 -0.28 1.43
C GLY A 118 3.89 -0.06 1.51
N ILE A 119 3.13 -1.14 1.71
CA ILE A 119 1.67 -1.10 1.94
C ILE A 119 1.33 -1.82 3.26
N TYR A 120 0.70 -1.09 4.18
CA TYR A 120 0.39 -1.56 5.52
C TYR A 120 -1.12 -1.63 5.75
N PHE A 121 -1.65 -2.83 5.97
CA PHE A 121 -3.04 -3.06 6.34
C PHE A 121 -3.17 -3.25 7.85
N GLN A 122 -4.07 -2.49 8.47
CA GLN A 122 -4.37 -2.59 9.90
C GLN A 122 -5.87 -2.64 10.15
N GLY A 123 -6.29 -3.62 10.96
CA GLY A 123 -7.71 -3.78 11.31
C GLY A 123 -8.48 -4.53 10.23
N THR A 124 -9.80 -4.33 10.20
CA THR A 124 -10.69 -5.13 9.34
C THR A 124 -10.69 -4.56 7.94
N ASN A 125 -9.91 -5.16 7.04
CA ASN A 125 -9.79 -4.71 5.66
C ASN A 125 -10.17 -5.84 4.74
N ASN A 126 -11.37 -5.77 4.13
CA ASN A 126 -11.88 -6.90 3.36
C ASN A 126 -12.10 -6.52 1.90
N ASN A 127 -11.92 -7.50 1.01
CA ASN A 127 -12.22 -7.37 -0.41
C ASN A 127 -11.42 -6.24 -1.11
N ASN A 128 -10.19 -5.97 -0.68
CA ASN A 128 -9.32 -5.03 -1.39
C ASN A 128 -8.49 -5.76 -2.45
N THR A 129 -8.15 -5.06 -3.52
CA THR A 129 -7.31 -5.59 -4.60
C THR A 129 -6.04 -4.75 -4.74
N LEU A 130 -4.89 -5.42 -4.68
CA LEU A 130 -3.58 -4.88 -4.99
C LEU A 130 -3.14 -5.47 -6.33
N SER A 131 -3.05 -4.66 -7.38
CA SER A 131 -2.74 -5.15 -8.73
C SER A 131 -1.65 -4.36 -9.43
N ASN A 132 -0.71 -5.01 -10.11
CA ASN A 132 0.29 -4.34 -10.97
C ASN A 132 1.14 -3.27 -10.26
N ASN A 133 1.32 -3.35 -8.94
CA ASN A 133 2.19 -2.42 -8.24
C ASN A 133 3.64 -2.90 -8.29
N THR A 134 4.58 -1.97 -8.35
CA THR A 134 5.99 -2.24 -8.04
C THR A 134 6.28 -1.73 -6.63
N ILE A 135 6.61 -2.65 -5.73
CA ILE A 135 6.81 -2.38 -4.31
C ILE A 135 8.25 -2.77 -3.96
N ALA A 136 9.13 -1.77 -3.88
CA ALA A 136 10.57 -2.03 -3.91
C ALA A 136 11.38 -1.27 -2.87
N ASN A 137 12.48 -1.85 -2.37
CA ASN A 137 13.45 -1.16 -1.51
C ASN A 137 12.81 -0.50 -0.26
N ASN A 138 11.71 -1.05 0.27
CA ASN A 138 11.12 -0.55 1.51
C ASN A 138 11.86 -1.16 2.69
N MET A 139 12.09 -0.36 3.74
CA MET A 139 12.99 -0.73 4.84
C MET A 139 12.43 -1.82 5.78
N GLU A 140 11.17 -2.19 5.61
CA GLU A 140 10.52 -3.31 6.31
C GLU A 140 9.92 -4.28 5.28
N TYR A 141 8.61 -4.52 5.32
CA TYR A 141 7.90 -5.41 4.42
C TYR A 141 7.49 -4.69 3.13
N GLY A 142 7.29 -5.45 2.05
CA GLY A 142 6.58 -4.93 0.88
C GLY A 142 5.11 -4.63 1.23
N VAL A 143 4.39 -5.68 1.61
CA VAL A 143 3.00 -5.65 2.07
C VAL A 143 2.87 -6.41 3.39
N ILE A 144 2.06 -5.90 4.31
CA ILE A 144 1.66 -6.64 5.51
C ILE A 144 0.16 -6.56 5.74
N LEU A 145 -0.46 -7.70 6.04
CA LEU A 145 -1.88 -7.84 6.39
C LEU A 145 -1.99 -8.21 7.88
N GLN A 146 -2.67 -7.36 8.67
CA GLN A 146 -2.84 -7.55 10.11
C GLN A 146 -4.27 -7.24 10.59
N HIS A 147 -4.69 -8.00 11.61
CA HIS A 147 -5.88 -7.76 12.44
C HIS A 147 -7.25 -7.91 11.74
N GLY A 148 -7.57 -9.11 11.24
CA GLY A 148 -8.92 -9.45 10.76
C GLY A 148 -9.16 -8.99 9.33
N THR A 149 -8.14 -9.12 8.50
CA THR A 149 -8.12 -8.73 7.08
C THR A 149 -8.45 -9.96 6.25
N GLU A 150 -9.54 -9.92 5.47
CA GLU A 150 -10.12 -11.11 4.83
C GLU A 150 -10.39 -10.90 3.34
N ASP A 151 -10.36 -11.97 2.53
CA ASP A 151 -10.76 -11.94 1.12
C ASP A 151 -10.03 -10.89 0.26
N ASN A 152 -8.75 -10.62 0.53
CA ASN A 152 -7.98 -9.66 -0.25
C ASN A 152 -7.27 -10.37 -1.41
N LYS A 153 -7.14 -9.66 -2.53
CA LYS A 153 -6.44 -10.17 -3.72
C LYS A 153 -5.18 -9.36 -3.97
N ILE A 154 -4.04 -10.05 -4.06
CA ILE A 154 -2.75 -9.48 -4.39
C ILE A 154 -2.27 -10.15 -5.67
N GLU A 155 -2.29 -9.44 -6.78
CA GLU A 155 -1.97 -10.01 -8.10
C GLU A 155 -1.08 -9.16 -8.99
N TYR A 156 -0.26 -9.79 -9.83
CA TYR A 156 0.59 -9.09 -10.81
C TYR A 156 1.52 -8.03 -10.23
N ASN A 157 1.81 -8.08 -8.93
CA ASN A 157 2.72 -7.13 -8.30
C ASN A 157 4.16 -7.62 -8.42
N VAL A 158 5.09 -6.68 -8.52
CA VAL A 158 6.53 -6.94 -8.42
C VAL A 158 7.00 -6.49 -7.05
N PHE A 159 7.46 -7.43 -6.23
CA PHE A 159 8.10 -7.17 -4.95
C PHE A 159 9.60 -7.31 -5.12
N LEU A 160 10.35 -6.24 -4.85
CA LEU A 160 11.79 -6.20 -5.14
C LEU A 160 12.59 -5.64 -3.97
N ASN A 161 13.58 -6.38 -3.46
CA ASN A 161 14.55 -5.84 -2.50
C ASN A 161 13.92 -5.17 -1.25
N ASN A 162 12.75 -5.64 -0.79
CA ASN A 162 12.24 -5.18 0.50
C ASN A 162 13.07 -5.86 1.60
N THR A 163 13.44 -5.10 2.65
CA THR A 163 14.39 -5.56 3.67
C THR A 163 13.92 -6.82 4.38
N ASN A 164 12.61 -6.91 4.67
CA ASN A 164 11.96 -8.10 5.21
C ASN A 164 11.12 -8.78 4.11
N TYR A 165 10.16 -9.63 4.49
CA TYR A 165 9.26 -10.30 3.54
C TYR A 165 8.58 -9.33 2.57
N ALA A 166 8.51 -9.75 1.31
CA ALA A 166 7.66 -9.13 0.28
C ALA A 166 6.21 -9.04 0.76
N ILE A 167 5.68 -10.14 1.29
CA ILE A 167 4.34 -10.22 1.88
C ILE A 167 4.43 -10.92 3.23
N TYR A 168 3.87 -10.29 4.26
CA TYR A 168 3.66 -10.90 5.57
C TYR A 168 2.15 -10.97 5.88
N LEU A 169 1.63 -12.18 6.03
CA LEU A 169 0.26 -12.44 6.45
C LEU A 169 0.25 -12.86 7.92
N HIS A 170 -0.25 -11.98 8.79
CA HIS A 170 -0.40 -12.26 10.21
C HIS A 170 -1.48 -13.34 10.44
N SER A 171 -1.48 -13.97 11.62
CA SER A 171 -2.40 -15.04 12.01
C SER A 171 -3.89 -14.72 11.97
N SER A 172 -4.23 -13.45 11.78
CA SER A 172 -5.59 -12.96 11.61
C SER A 172 -5.91 -12.55 10.18
N SER A 173 -5.07 -12.93 9.21
CA SER A 173 -5.34 -12.77 7.78
C SER A 173 -5.97 -14.05 7.26
N VAL A 174 -7.11 -13.94 6.60
CA VAL A 174 -7.92 -15.10 6.19
C VAL A 174 -8.27 -15.01 4.71
N ASP A 175 -8.27 -16.15 4.02
CA ASP A 175 -8.81 -16.34 2.67
C ASP A 175 -8.29 -15.34 1.61
N SER A 176 -7.07 -14.83 1.78
CA SER A 176 -6.46 -13.93 0.79
C SER A 176 -5.84 -14.71 -0.38
N LEU A 177 -6.01 -14.20 -1.60
CA LEU A 177 -5.46 -14.78 -2.82
C LEU A 177 -4.22 -14.00 -3.28
N ILE A 178 -3.07 -14.66 -3.28
CA ILE A 178 -1.79 -14.12 -3.74
C ILE A 178 -1.42 -14.86 -5.02
N ILE A 179 -1.58 -14.21 -6.17
CA ILE A 179 -1.51 -14.87 -7.48
C ILE A 179 -0.76 -14.08 -8.54
N TRP A 180 0.08 -14.72 -9.35
CA TRP A 180 0.81 -14.08 -10.46
C TRP A 180 1.69 -12.89 -10.05
N ASN A 181 2.27 -12.91 -8.85
CA ASN A 181 3.23 -11.90 -8.42
C ASN A 181 4.67 -12.37 -8.65
N ASP A 182 5.57 -11.42 -8.81
CA ASP A 182 7.02 -11.65 -8.89
C ASP A 182 7.66 -11.26 -7.56
N PHE A 183 8.32 -12.23 -6.93
CA PHE A 183 9.09 -12.08 -5.69
C PHE A 183 10.58 -12.12 -6.05
N ILE A 184 11.26 -10.98 -5.87
CA ILE A 184 12.65 -10.79 -6.28
C ILE A 184 13.48 -10.22 -5.13
N ASP A 185 14.49 -10.97 -4.66
CA ASP A 185 15.46 -10.53 -3.66
C ASP A 185 14.85 -9.90 -2.38
N ASN A 186 13.67 -10.36 -1.92
CA ASN A 186 13.07 -9.86 -0.69
C ASN A 186 13.55 -10.66 0.52
N ASN A 187 13.63 -10.02 1.69
CA ASN A 187 14.05 -10.67 2.92
C ASN A 187 15.42 -11.35 2.79
N LEU A 188 16.39 -10.70 2.12
CA LEU A 188 17.71 -11.28 1.86
C LEU A 188 18.38 -11.76 3.16
N GLY A 189 18.78 -13.04 3.18
CA GLY A 189 19.34 -13.71 4.35
C GLY A 189 18.30 -14.35 5.28
N GLY A 190 17.01 -14.18 5.00
CA GLY A 190 15.93 -14.98 5.57
C GLY A 190 15.75 -16.33 4.86
N TYR A 191 14.78 -17.11 5.33
CA TYR A 191 14.47 -18.45 4.78
C TYR A 191 13.46 -18.42 3.63
N SER A 192 12.75 -17.31 3.43
CA SER A 192 11.72 -17.18 2.40
C SER A 192 11.42 -15.71 2.10
N GLN A 193 10.88 -15.42 0.92
CA GLN A 193 10.47 -14.06 0.53
C GLN A 193 9.08 -13.66 1.04
N ALA A 194 8.23 -14.62 1.42
CA ALA A 194 6.92 -14.37 2.00
C ALA A 194 6.71 -15.21 3.27
N TYR A 195 5.84 -14.72 4.15
CA TYR A 195 5.46 -15.39 5.38
C TYR A 195 3.94 -15.40 5.54
N ASP A 196 3.39 -16.55 5.90
CA ASP A 196 1.97 -16.72 6.22
C ASP A 196 1.80 -17.50 7.52
N SER A 197 1.06 -16.90 8.44
CA SER A 197 0.63 -17.52 9.70
C SER A 197 -0.90 -17.53 9.86
N GLY A 198 -1.62 -17.06 8.84
CA GLY A 198 -3.06 -16.99 8.76
C GLY A 198 -3.71 -18.31 8.34
N SER A 199 -4.94 -18.23 7.83
CA SER A 199 -5.73 -19.41 7.46
C SER A 199 -6.37 -19.22 6.09
N GLY A 200 -6.34 -20.24 5.24
CA GLY A 200 -7.03 -20.23 3.95
C GLY A 200 -6.42 -19.26 2.90
N ASN A 201 -5.32 -18.57 3.24
CA ASN A 201 -4.60 -17.77 2.26
C ASN A 201 -3.93 -18.70 1.23
N ASN A 202 -3.92 -18.27 -0.03
CA ASN A 202 -3.50 -19.13 -1.12
C ASN A 202 -2.48 -18.42 -2.01
N PHE A 203 -1.26 -18.96 -2.06
CA PHE A 203 -0.18 -18.50 -2.92
C PHE A 203 -0.12 -19.40 -4.15
N THR A 204 -0.54 -18.89 -5.31
CA THR A 204 -0.63 -19.69 -6.54
C THR A 204 -0.01 -18.96 -7.73
N TYR A 205 0.63 -19.69 -8.64
CA TYR A 205 1.18 -19.12 -9.89
C TYR A 205 2.08 -17.87 -9.71
N ASN A 206 2.78 -17.75 -8.58
CA ASN A 206 3.75 -16.68 -8.35
C ASN A 206 5.14 -17.11 -8.84
N TYR A 207 5.95 -16.14 -9.24
CA TYR A 207 7.37 -16.33 -9.54
C TYR A 207 8.22 -15.96 -8.33
N TRP A 208 9.22 -16.79 -8.02
CA TRP A 208 10.16 -16.61 -6.91
C TRP A 208 11.57 -16.74 -7.49
N ASP A 209 12.40 -15.71 -7.38
CA ASP A 209 13.76 -15.73 -7.96
C ASP A 209 14.79 -16.53 -7.14
N ASP A 210 14.46 -16.85 -5.89
CA ASP A 210 15.18 -17.78 -5.04
C ASP A 210 14.81 -19.26 -5.28
N TRP A 211 13.86 -19.54 -6.20
CA TRP A 211 13.49 -20.90 -6.61
C TRP A 211 14.59 -21.55 -7.46
N ASN A 212 15.66 -21.98 -6.79
CA ASN A 212 16.69 -22.82 -7.36
C ASN A 212 16.38 -24.28 -7.02
N ALA A 213 15.59 -24.95 -7.87
CA ALA A 213 15.53 -26.41 -7.84
C ALA A 213 16.83 -27.00 -8.47
N PRO A 214 17.56 -27.90 -7.78
CA PRO A 214 17.31 -28.44 -6.44
C PRO A 214 17.77 -27.50 -5.31
N ASP A 215 17.07 -27.52 -4.17
CA ASP A 215 17.42 -26.82 -2.92
C ASP A 215 18.89 -27.07 -2.54
N THR A 216 19.78 -26.17 -2.96
CA THR A 216 21.23 -26.34 -2.81
C THR A 216 21.73 -25.90 -1.43
N ASN A 217 20.95 -25.10 -0.70
CA ASN A 217 21.25 -24.59 0.63
C ASN A 217 20.52 -25.37 1.75
N TYR A 218 19.67 -26.34 1.41
CA TYR A 218 18.94 -27.23 2.31
C TYR A 218 18.07 -26.50 3.34
N ASP A 219 17.51 -25.35 2.96
CA ASP A 219 16.63 -24.59 3.85
C ASP A 219 15.16 -25.08 3.82
N GLY A 220 14.86 -26.05 2.96
CA GLY A 220 13.55 -26.69 2.86
C GLY A 220 12.59 -25.96 1.92
N TYR A 221 13.05 -24.93 1.22
CA TYR A 221 12.29 -24.22 0.21
C TYR A 221 12.91 -24.49 -1.16
N VAL A 222 12.09 -25.04 -2.06
CA VAL A 222 12.40 -25.16 -3.48
C VAL A 222 11.61 -24.08 -4.16
#